data_AF-A0A4P8K0D8-F1
#
_entry.id   AF-A0A4P8K0D8-F1
#
_cell.length_a   1.000
_cell.length_b   1.000
_cell.length_c   1.000
_cell.angle_alpha   90.00
_cell.angle_beta   90.00
_cell.angle_gamma   90.00
#
_symmetry.space_group_name_H-M   'P 1'
#
loop_
_entity.id
_entity.type
_entity.pdbx_description
1 polymer ?
#
loop_
_entity_poly.entity_id
_entity_poly.type
_entity_poly.pdbx_seq_one_letter_code
_entity_poly.pdbx_strand_id
1 'polypeptide(L)'
;MASDRSLSELRERYEEFKTVRGWEQFHTPQNIAQALSVEASELLECFLWHDNVSAKRINQDPELRDQIREELADVVIYALSMASELEIDLLDAVDEKLEANAERFDPETSTEITAHLQEWQRESRD
;
A
#
# COMPACT_ATOMS: atom_id res chain seq x y z
N MET A 1 11.84 -8.03 -17.71
CA MET A 1 10.71 -8.96 -17.88
C MET A 1 9.92 -8.89 -16.59
N ALA A 2 8.61 -8.61 -16.65
CA ALA A 2 7.79 -8.72 -15.46
C ALA A 2 7.87 -10.17 -14.98
N SER A 3 8.23 -10.35 -13.71
CA SER A 3 8.24 -11.66 -13.11
C SER A 3 6.80 -12.14 -13.04
N ASP A 4 6.51 -13.32 -13.60
CA ASP A 4 5.21 -14.00 -13.48
C ASP A 4 5.07 -14.62 -12.08
N ARG A 5 5.34 -13.81 -11.05
CA ARG A 5 5.28 -14.23 -9.65
C ARG A 5 3.91 -13.91 -9.08
N SER A 6 3.30 -14.86 -8.38
CA SER A 6 2.00 -14.66 -7.73
C SER A 6 2.15 -14.06 -6.33
N LEU A 7 1.07 -13.47 -5.80
CA LEU A 7 1.04 -13.04 -4.40
C LEU A 7 1.23 -14.22 -3.44
N SER A 8 0.75 -15.41 -3.82
CA SER A 8 0.93 -16.64 -3.04
C SER A 8 2.40 -17.00 -2.90
N GLU A 9 3.20 -16.89 -3.98
CA GLU A 9 4.64 -17.17 -3.93
C GLU A 9 5.40 -16.15 -3.06
N LEU A 10 4.99 -14.87 -3.09
CA LEU A 10 5.58 -13.85 -2.23
C LEU A 10 5.25 -14.10 -0.75
N ARG A 11 4.00 -14.47 -0.45
CA ARG A 11 3.57 -14.88 0.88
C ARG A 11 4.39 -16.06 1.38
N GLU A 12 4.48 -17.13 0.61
CA GLU A 12 5.23 -18.35 0.96
C GLU A 12 6.69 -18.05 1.26
N ARG A 13 7.34 -17.22 0.43
CA ARG A 13 8.72 -16.79 0.65
C ARG A 13 8.89 -16.00 1.95
N TYR A 14 7.92 -15.19 2.33
CA TYR A 14 7.97 -14.43 3.58
C TYR A 14 7.68 -15.32 4.80
N GLU A 15 6.75 -16.25 4.69
CA GLU A 15 6.51 -17.26 5.73
C GLU A 15 7.78 -18.08 5.99
N GLU A 16 8.44 -18.60 4.94
CA GLU A 16 9.72 -19.30 5.08
C GLU A 16 10.78 -18.43 5.76
N PHE A 17 10.86 -17.15 5.38
CA PHE A 17 11.79 -16.19 5.97
C PHE A 17 11.59 -16.05 7.50
N LYS A 18 10.32 -15.99 7.96
CA LYS A 18 9.97 -15.91 9.38
C LYS A 18 10.21 -17.23 10.11
N THR A 19 9.78 -18.34 9.54
CA THR A 19 9.89 -19.68 10.13
C THR A 19 11.35 -20.05 10.41
N VAL A 20 12.25 -19.83 9.44
CA VAL A 20 13.70 -20.10 9.61
C VAL A 20 14.32 -19.28 10.75
N ARG A 21 13.72 -18.14 11.09
CA ARG A 21 14.18 -17.25 12.16
C ARG A 21 13.45 -17.49 13.49
N GLY A 22 12.44 -18.35 13.52
CA GLY A 22 11.59 -18.56 14.69
C GLY A 22 10.83 -17.30 15.11
N TRP A 23 10.51 -16.43 14.15
CA TRP A 23 9.85 -15.14 14.42
C TRP A 23 8.33 -15.22 14.48
N GLU A 24 7.74 -16.36 14.17
CA GLU A 24 6.30 -16.63 14.20
C GLU A 24 5.69 -16.22 15.56
N GLN A 25 6.41 -16.45 16.66
CA GLN A 25 5.98 -16.06 18.02
C GLN A 25 5.74 -14.55 18.22
N PHE A 26 6.28 -13.69 17.35
CA PHE A 26 6.12 -12.24 17.40
C PHE A 26 5.09 -11.72 16.40
N HIS A 27 4.58 -12.57 15.51
CA HIS A 27 3.63 -12.22 14.43
C HIS A 27 2.17 -12.33 14.89
N THR A 28 1.84 -11.76 16.05
CA THR A 28 0.42 -11.63 16.44
C THR A 28 -0.29 -10.62 15.54
N PRO A 29 -1.62 -10.71 15.32
CA PRO A 29 -2.36 -9.74 14.52
C PRO A 29 -2.15 -8.29 14.98
N GLN A 30 -2.05 -8.06 16.29
CA GLN A 30 -1.77 -6.73 16.83
C GLN A 30 -0.37 -6.23 16.41
N ASN A 31 0.66 -7.07 16.51
CA ASN A 31 2.02 -6.69 16.14
C ASN A 31 2.14 -6.45 14.64
N ILE A 32 1.50 -7.28 13.81
CA ILE A 32 1.48 -7.10 12.36
C ILE A 32 0.78 -5.79 11.99
N ALA A 33 -0.36 -5.46 12.61
CA ALA A 33 -1.06 -4.19 12.36
C ALA A 33 -0.20 -2.97 12.74
N GLN A 34 0.55 -3.07 13.84
CA GLN A 34 1.49 -2.02 14.24
C GLN A 34 2.62 -1.86 13.23
N ALA A 35 3.27 -2.97 12.83
CA ALA A 35 4.33 -2.95 11.83
C ALA A 35 3.83 -2.36 10.51
N LEU A 36 2.68 -2.82 10.00
CA LEU A 36 2.05 -2.27 8.80
C LEU A 36 1.84 -0.75 8.88
N SER A 37 1.41 -0.24 10.04
CA SER A 37 1.22 1.20 10.25
C SER A 37 2.54 1.97 10.27
N VAL A 38 3.62 1.36 10.77
CA VAL A 38 4.96 1.94 10.75
C VAL A 38 5.45 2.05 9.32
N GLU A 39 5.42 0.96 8.54
CA GLU A 39 5.92 1.00 7.15
C GLU A 39 5.10 1.92 6.25
N ALA A 40 3.79 2.02 6.49
CA ALA A 40 2.95 3.02 5.81
C ALA A 40 3.37 4.47 6.15
N SER A 41 3.88 4.69 7.37
CA SER A 41 4.40 5.99 7.80
C SER A 41 5.81 6.25 7.26
N GLU A 42 6.66 5.23 7.13
CA GLU A 42 7.97 5.35 6.47
C GLU A 42 7.80 5.65 4.97
N LEU A 43 6.82 5.02 4.32
CA LEU A 43 6.43 5.37 2.96
C LEU A 43 5.96 6.83 2.85
N LEU A 44 5.19 7.31 3.83
CA LEU A 44 4.78 8.71 3.89
C LEU A 44 5.98 9.65 4.13
N GLU A 45 6.97 9.22 4.90
CA GLU A 45 8.17 10.00 5.21
C GLU A 45 8.92 10.43 3.94
N CYS A 46 8.95 9.55 2.93
CA CYS A 46 9.49 9.81 1.60
C CYS A 46 8.92 11.09 0.94
N PHE A 47 7.76 11.58 1.37
CA PHE A 47 7.09 12.75 0.78
C PHE A 47 7.11 14.00 1.67
N LEU A 48 7.59 13.94 2.92
CA LEU A 48 7.49 15.06 3.88
C LEU A 48 8.11 16.36 3.37
N TRP A 49 9.20 16.27 2.62
CA TRP A 49 9.95 17.43 2.09
C TRP A 49 9.70 17.65 0.60
N HIS A 50 8.73 16.94 0.02
CA HIS A 50 8.44 16.93 -1.41
C HIS A 50 7.01 17.38 -1.68
N ASP A 51 6.79 18.70 -1.73
CA ASP A 51 5.47 19.22 -2.06
C ASP A 51 5.09 18.93 -3.53
N ASN A 52 3.92 18.33 -3.73
CA ASN A 52 3.31 18.03 -5.03
C ASN A 52 4.27 17.38 -6.06
N VAL A 53 5.17 16.49 -5.61
CA VAL A 53 6.17 15.88 -6.48
C VAL A 53 5.52 14.95 -7.53
N SER A 54 5.74 15.26 -8.81
CA SER A 54 5.23 14.41 -9.89
C SER A 54 5.99 13.08 -10.00
N ALA A 55 5.32 12.02 -10.46
CA ALA A 55 5.96 10.74 -10.75
C ALA A 55 7.15 10.86 -11.72
N LYS A 56 7.11 11.81 -12.67
CA LYS A 56 8.25 12.07 -13.57
C LYS A 56 9.49 12.52 -12.79
N ARG A 57 9.31 13.35 -11.77
CA ARG A 57 10.40 13.86 -10.94
C ARG A 57 10.94 12.78 -10.00
N ILE A 58 10.06 11.97 -9.40
CA ILE A 58 10.47 10.78 -8.63
C ILE A 58 11.30 9.85 -9.52
N ASN A 59 10.87 9.57 -10.75
CA ASN A 59 11.61 8.70 -11.68
C ASN A 59 12.97 9.27 -12.13
N GLN A 60 13.24 10.56 -11.90
CA GLN A 60 14.52 11.21 -12.19
C GLN A 60 15.45 11.26 -10.96
N ASP A 61 14.96 10.83 -9.80
CA ASP A 61 15.66 10.79 -8.51
C ASP A 61 15.78 9.32 -8.07
N PRO A 62 16.90 8.65 -8.42
CA PRO A 62 17.07 7.23 -8.14
C PRO A 62 16.98 6.90 -6.65
N GLU A 63 17.55 7.76 -5.81
CA GLU A 63 17.58 7.59 -4.35
C GLU A 63 16.17 7.63 -3.76
N LEU A 64 15.37 8.67 -4.08
CA LEU A 64 13.99 8.76 -3.61
C LEU A 64 13.13 7.61 -4.15
N ARG A 65 13.32 7.23 -5.41
CA ARG A 65 12.59 6.12 -6.02
C ARG A 65 12.89 4.79 -5.35
N ASP A 66 14.13 4.55 -4.96
CA ASP A 66 14.51 3.32 -4.27
C ASP A 66 13.97 3.28 -2.83
N GLN A 67 13.97 4.41 -2.11
CA GLN A 67 13.31 4.51 -0.80
C GLN A 67 11.82 4.17 -0.90
N ILE A 68 11.07 4.85 -1.80
CA ILE A 68 9.65 4.57 -2.02
C ILE A 68 9.41 3.09 -2.38
N ARG A 69 10.30 2.51 -3.19
CA ARG A 69 10.20 1.10 -3.59
C ARG A 69 10.37 0.16 -2.39
N GLU A 70 11.25 0.49 -1.45
CA GLU A 70 11.51 -0.31 -0.25
C GLU A 70 10.32 -0.24 0.70
N GLU A 71 9.89 0.97 1.08
CA GLU A 71 8.78 1.13 2.03
C GLU A 71 7.45 0.59 1.47
N LEU A 72 7.21 0.75 0.17
CA LEU A 72 6.03 0.15 -0.47
C LEU A 72 6.09 -1.38 -0.44
N ALA A 73 7.28 -1.97 -0.57
CA ALA A 73 7.43 -3.42 -0.47
C ALA A 73 7.15 -3.89 0.96
N ASP A 74 7.61 -3.16 1.97
CA ASP A 74 7.40 -3.51 3.37
C ASP A 74 5.91 -3.40 3.78
N VAL A 75 5.20 -2.39 3.29
CA VAL A 75 3.72 -2.32 3.42
C VAL A 75 3.05 -3.58 2.86
N VAL A 76 3.46 -4.03 1.67
CA VAL A 76 2.89 -5.23 1.04
C VAL A 76 3.27 -6.49 1.83
N ILE A 77 4.49 -6.59 2.35
CA ILE A 77 4.95 -7.72 3.15
C ILE A 77 4.07 -7.89 4.40
N TYR A 78 3.82 -6.82 5.16
CA TYR A 78 2.97 -6.94 6.34
C TYR A 78 1.49 -7.10 6.03
N ALA A 79 1.00 -6.58 4.90
CA ALA A 79 -0.35 -6.87 4.43
C ALA A 79 -0.52 -8.37 4.11
N LEU A 80 0.45 -8.97 3.40
CA LEU A 80 0.48 -10.42 3.14
C LEU A 80 0.62 -11.23 4.43
N SER A 81 1.44 -10.77 5.39
CA SER A 81 1.56 -11.43 6.69
C SER A 81 0.25 -11.38 7.47
N MET A 82 -0.49 -10.26 7.43
CA MET A 82 -1.80 -10.15 8.09
C MET A 82 -2.80 -11.12 7.46
N ALA A 83 -2.83 -11.16 6.13
CA ALA A 83 -3.71 -12.07 5.40
C ALA A 83 -3.40 -13.53 5.75
N SER A 84 -2.12 -13.89 5.88
CA SER A 84 -1.70 -15.24 6.28
C SER A 84 -2.12 -15.57 7.72
N GLU A 85 -1.86 -14.66 8.67
CA GLU A 85 -2.18 -14.87 10.10
C GLU A 85 -3.70 -14.98 10.36
N LEU A 86 -4.52 -14.32 9.55
CA LEU A 86 -5.98 -14.32 9.67
C LEU A 86 -6.69 -15.23 8.67
N GLU A 87 -5.95 -16.02 7.89
CA GLU A 87 -6.49 -16.92 6.86
C GLU A 87 -7.38 -16.20 5.83
N ILE A 88 -7.04 -14.96 5.48
CA ILE A 88 -7.76 -14.14 4.50
C ILE A 88 -7.20 -14.40 3.09
N ASP A 89 -8.09 -14.68 2.14
CA ASP A 89 -7.73 -14.57 0.72
C ASP A 89 -7.68 -13.09 0.33
N LEU A 90 -6.46 -12.57 0.25
CA LEU A 90 -6.23 -11.14 -0.02
C LEU A 90 -6.66 -10.75 -1.43
N LEU A 91 -6.59 -11.65 -2.41
CA LEU A 91 -6.99 -11.33 -3.79
C LEU A 91 -8.50 -11.19 -3.87
N ASP A 92 -9.24 -12.16 -3.33
CA ASP A 92 -10.71 -12.10 -3.30
C ASP A 92 -11.19 -10.88 -2.50
N ALA A 93 -10.58 -10.62 -1.33
CA ALA A 93 -10.94 -9.45 -0.51
C ALA A 93 -10.70 -8.11 -1.23
N VAL A 94 -9.64 -8.01 -2.04
CA VAL A 94 -9.38 -6.82 -2.86
C VAL A 94 -10.38 -6.71 -4.01
N ASP A 95 -10.71 -7.82 -4.67
CA ASP A 95 -11.67 -7.85 -5.78
C ASP A 95 -13.07 -7.41 -5.33
N GLU A 96 -13.59 -8.02 -4.26
CA GLU A 96 -14.86 -7.62 -3.63
C GLU A 96 -14.85 -6.14 -3.23
N LYS A 97 -13.71 -5.65 -2.72
CA LYS A 97 -13.59 -4.25 -2.32
C LYS A 97 -13.59 -3.30 -3.53
N LEU A 98 -13.00 -3.70 -4.65
CA LEU A 98 -13.00 -2.93 -5.89
C LEU A 98 -14.41 -2.86 -6.49
N GLU A 99 -15.16 -3.96 -6.50
CA GLU A 99 -16.57 -3.98 -6.93
C GLU A 99 -17.42 -3.03 -6.07
N ALA A 100 -17.33 -3.14 -4.74
CA ALA A 100 -18.05 -2.27 -3.82
C ALA A 100 -17.65 -0.78 -3.98
N ASN A 101 -16.38 -0.51 -4.30
CA ASN A 101 -15.92 0.86 -4.56
C ASN A 101 -16.45 1.37 -5.90
N ALA A 102 -16.54 0.54 -6.94
CA ALA A 102 -17.09 0.93 -8.24
C ALA A 102 -18.57 1.30 -8.14
N GLU A 103 -19.33 0.62 -7.29
CA GLU A 103 -20.72 0.98 -6.97
C GLU A 103 -20.81 2.27 -6.15
N ARG A 104 -19.96 2.42 -5.14
CA ARG A 104 -19.96 3.60 -4.26
C ARG A 104 -19.50 4.88 -4.98
N PHE A 105 -18.57 4.75 -5.90
CA PHE A 105 -17.96 5.84 -6.66
C PHE A 105 -18.26 5.68 -8.15
N ASP A 106 -19.53 5.56 -8.49
CA ASP A 106 -19.96 5.55 -9.88
C ASP A 106 -19.51 6.82 -10.63
N PRO A 107 -19.59 6.85 -11.98
CA PRO A 107 -19.09 8.00 -12.75
C PRO A 107 -19.75 9.34 -12.40
N GLU A 108 -21.02 9.33 -11.99
CA GLU A 108 -21.76 10.54 -11.62
C GLU A 108 -21.25 11.08 -10.27
N THR A 109 -21.25 10.23 -9.24
CA THR A 109 -20.73 10.52 -7.91
C THR A 109 -19.25 10.95 -7.97
N SER A 110 -18.44 10.28 -8.80
CA SER A 110 -17.04 10.62 -9.02
C SER A 110 -16.87 12.01 -9.64
N THR A 111 -17.76 12.39 -10.56
CA THR A 111 -17.75 13.73 -11.18
C THR A 111 -18.09 14.81 -10.16
N GLU A 112 -19.08 14.57 -9.31
CA GLU A 112 -19.46 15.49 -8.23
C GLU A 112 -18.32 15.70 -7.22
N ILE A 113 -17.71 14.61 -6.74
CA ILE A 113 -16.55 14.68 -5.84
C ILE A 113 -15.40 15.46 -6.49
N THR A 114 -15.14 15.21 -7.77
CA THR A 114 -14.08 15.91 -8.51
C THR A 114 -14.34 17.40 -8.59
N ALA A 115 -15.58 17.82 -8.90
CA ALA A 115 -15.95 19.23 -8.95
C ALA A 115 -15.75 19.90 -7.58
N HIS A 116 -16.16 19.23 -6.49
CA HIS A 116 -16.00 19.74 -5.13
C HIS A 116 -14.52 19.90 -4.74
N LEU A 117 -13.67 18.90 -5.04
CA LEU A 117 -12.23 18.98 -4.77
C LEU A 117 -11.55 20.10 -5.55
N GLN A 118 -11.94 20.33 -6.80
CA GLN A 118 -11.41 21.42 -7.62
C GLN A 118 -11.81 22.80 -7.08
N GLU A 119 -13.04 22.94 -6.59
CA GLU A 119 -13.52 24.16 -5.94
C GLU A 119 -12.70 24.45 -4.68
N TRP A 120 -12.58 23.46 -3.78
CA TRP A 120 -11.78 23.60 -2.55
C TRP A 120 -10.31 23.96 -2.83
N GLN A 121 -9.70 23.33 -3.85
CA GLN A 121 -8.32 23.64 -4.25
C GLN A 121 -8.17 25.06 -4.81
N ARG A 122 -9.21 25.61 -5.42
CA ARG A 122 -9.22 26.98 -5.93
C ARG A 122 -9.34 27.99 -4.79
N GLU A 123 -10.25 27.74 -3.87
CA GLU A 123 -10.48 28.58 -2.68
C GLU A 123 -9.30 28.57 -1.72
N SER A 124 -8.60 27.44 -1.58
CA SER A 124 -7.43 27.30 -0.69
C SER A 124 -6.15 27.94 -1.24
N ARG A 125 -6.18 28.49 -2.47
CA ARG A 125 -5.06 29.16 -3.13
C ARG A 125 -5.15 30.69 -3.12
N ASP A 126 -6.31 31.25 -2.74
CA ASP A 126 -6.56 32.69 -2.58
C ASP A 126 -6.35 33.13 -1.12
#